data_AF-A0A1I4ITB0-F1
#
_entry.id   AF-A0A1I4ITB0-F1
#
_cell.length_a   1.000
_cell.length_b   1.000
_cell.length_c   1.000
_cell.angle_alpha   90.00
_cell.angle_beta   90.00
_cell.angle_gamma   90.00
#
_symmetry.space_group_name_H-M   'P 1'
#
loop_
_entity.id
_entity.type
_entity.pdbx_description
1 polymer ?
#
loop_
_entity_poly.entity_id
_entity_poly.type
_entity_poly.pdbx_seq_one_letter_code
_entity_poly.pdbx_strand_id
1 'polypeptide(L)'
;MFNKSIKATIAAVFLATSGAAPALASDVGAAIVGGIIGGVIVNEAHKDKRRKQAAAARYSATRAYNRETQTALNYFGFNAGSPDGVMGRRSKAAITQYQVYVGFPATGNLTQYERDFLVTSYNRAQVGGAQVVKAMQSHQHGVRSLLAVWHEEATGVRTPNASGYAGMPVEVSQAIDEVAQSSEPSAEQLMQRSGFIQLVDLNGDGKTDYILDTSVTGSSFWCGDQSCTVMVFASSSQGYKRNDFLTNDATPAMFSCHQSVCRVSQSSTTQVVVAPQPTPVINTPPPSTKVSNQNAGNGLNGITLFNTGPKEAAAPSLASHCSKVSLLTSSNGGFMTVSNMNDPELAMSEQFCLARTYAIGTGENMTSALQGVTAAQVDKQCDAFGPALAPYVAKLGTTDAAALTGEVQKFVLTSNMSIDQLANTAKICLFSGYRRDQMDVALGSALLMVGLGQKPYGELVGHHVAQGYGAAADPERAQGWYMMAIEALEGGAEAAFAPGQPERVALLRAAVSRAPGGLAQPQPAAALPTFKLGE
;
A
#
# COMPACT_ATOMS: atom_id res chain seq x y z
N MET A 1 -56.33 -52.41 29.72
CA MET A 1 -56.18 -51.26 28.80
C MET A 1 -55.99 -49.99 29.62
N PHE A 2 -54.85 -49.34 29.37
CA PHE A 2 -54.44 -47.96 29.66
C PHE A 2 -54.58 -47.31 31.05
N ASN A 3 -53.40 -47.15 31.64
CA ASN A 3 -52.99 -46.26 32.72
C ASN A 3 -53.28 -44.76 32.47
N LYS A 4 -53.48 -44.02 33.56
CA LYS A 4 -52.74 -42.78 33.82
C LYS A 4 -52.58 -42.48 35.32
N SER A 5 -51.35 -42.07 35.64
CA SER A 5 -50.92 -41.15 36.72
C SER A 5 -51.13 -41.54 38.18
N ILE A 6 -50.01 -41.81 38.87
CA ILE A 6 -49.80 -41.36 40.25
C ILE A 6 -48.35 -40.85 40.38
N LYS A 7 -48.23 -39.57 40.74
CA LYS A 7 -47.07 -39.01 41.44
C LYS A 7 -47.26 -39.34 42.93
N ALA A 8 -46.27 -39.92 43.59
CA ALA A 8 -46.17 -39.88 45.04
C ALA A 8 -44.70 -40.04 45.48
N THR A 9 -44.20 -38.93 46.01
CA THR A 9 -43.00 -38.70 46.79
C THR A 9 -42.92 -39.59 48.04
N ILE A 10 -41.76 -40.22 48.27
CA ILE A 10 -41.24 -40.55 49.61
C ILE A 10 -39.72 -40.25 49.60
N ALA A 11 -39.27 -39.55 50.64
CA ALA A 11 -37.89 -39.13 50.87
C ALA A 11 -37.23 -39.94 52.00
N ALA A 12 -35.88 -39.98 51.94
CA ALA A 12 -34.88 -40.42 52.92
C ALA A 12 -34.75 -41.95 53.12
N VAL A 13 -33.55 -42.57 53.14
CA VAL A 13 -32.34 -42.23 53.91
C VAL A 13 -31.04 -42.74 53.21
N PHE A 14 -29.98 -41.97 53.43
CA PHE A 14 -28.52 -42.17 53.29
C PHE A 14 -27.93 -43.58 53.15
N LEU A 15 -26.95 -43.72 52.24
CA LEU A 15 -25.55 -44.09 52.55
C LEU A 15 -24.65 -43.87 51.34
N ALA A 16 -23.55 -43.15 51.55
CA ALA A 16 -22.59 -42.71 50.56
C ALA A 16 -21.71 -43.85 50.04
N THR A 17 -21.62 -44.01 48.72
CA THR A 17 -20.48 -44.63 48.04
C THR A 17 -20.15 -43.83 46.77
N SER A 18 -18.96 -43.27 46.75
CA SER A 18 -18.41 -42.49 45.63
C SER A 18 -18.00 -43.42 44.49
N GLY A 19 -18.78 -43.43 43.41
CA GLY A 19 -18.39 -43.98 42.11
C GLY A 19 -18.14 -42.83 41.13
N ALA A 20 -16.88 -42.48 40.90
CA ALA A 20 -16.47 -41.59 39.81
C ALA A 20 -16.02 -42.45 38.62
N ALA A 21 -16.73 -42.32 37.51
CA ALA A 21 -16.32 -42.77 36.17
C ALA A 21 -15.10 -41.96 35.69
N PRO A 22 -14.28 -42.47 34.74
CA PRO A 22 -12.97 -41.92 34.48
C PRO A 22 -13.06 -40.61 33.69
N ALA A 23 -12.45 -39.57 34.23
CA ALA A 23 -12.11 -38.35 33.51
C ALA A 23 -10.67 -38.45 32.99
N LEU A 24 -10.52 -38.20 31.69
CA LEU A 24 -9.24 -37.97 31.02
C LEU A 24 -8.65 -36.63 31.50
N ALA A 25 -7.45 -36.65 32.08
CA ALA A 25 -6.48 -35.56 32.00
C ALA A 25 -5.11 -36.03 32.49
N SER A 26 -4.13 -35.87 31.60
CA SER A 26 -2.70 -35.84 31.83
C SER A 26 -2.31 -34.70 32.78
N ASP A 27 -1.53 -34.99 33.82
CA ASP A 27 -0.07 -34.81 33.87
C ASP A 27 0.42 -34.54 35.32
N VAL A 28 1.64 -35.00 35.61
CA VAL A 28 2.53 -34.58 36.71
C VAL A 28 2.24 -35.02 38.17
N GLY A 29 3.10 -35.94 38.67
CA GLY A 29 3.86 -35.70 39.90
C GLY A 29 3.61 -36.61 41.13
N ALA A 30 4.37 -37.71 41.26
CA ALA A 30 5.00 -38.11 42.53
C ALA A 30 5.99 -39.28 42.29
N ALA A 31 7.21 -39.10 42.81
CA ALA A 31 8.31 -40.04 42.82
C ALA A 31 8.02 -41.28 43.69
N ILE A 32 8.73 -42.39 43.43
CA ILE A 32 9.65 -43.09 44.36
C ILE A 32 10.11 -44.44 43.80
N VAL A 33 11.42 -44.49 43.51
CA VAL A 33 12.43 -45.55 43.79
C VAL A 33 12.27 -46.97 43.21
N GLY A 34 13.27 -47.35 42.38
CA GLY A 34 13.83 -48.71 42.41
C GLY A 34 14.35 -49.23 41.06
N GLY A 35 15.68 -49.20 40.84
CA GLY A 35 16.34 -50.06 39.85
C GLY A 35 17.35 -49.37 38.93
N ILE A 36 18.53 -49.04 39.46
CA ILE A 36 19.73 -48.86 38.64
C ILE A 36 20.33 -50.25 38.42
N ILE A 37 20.50 -50.65 37.16
CA ILE A 37 21.69 -51.27 36.52
C ILE A 37 21.23 -51.88 35.18
N GLY A 38 21.60 -51.22 34.09
CA GLY A 38 21.32 -51.62 32.71
C GLY A 38 21.89 -50.56 31.77
N GLY A 39 23.20 -50.62 31.55
CA GLY A 39 23.98 -49.58 30.88
C GLY A 39 23.58 -49.31 29.43
N VAL A 40 23.50 -48.01 29.13
CA VAL A 40 24.02 -47.34 27.92
C VAL A 40 23.63 -47.91 26.55
N ILE A 41 22.39 -47.70 26.08
CA ILE A 41 22.10 -47.22 24.71
C ILE A 41 20.72 -46.50 24.67
N VAL A 42 20.62 -45.23 25.12
CA VAL A 42 19.45 -44.38 24.76
C VAL A 42 19.83 -42.94 24.41
N ASN A 43 21.11 -42.55 24.54
CA ASN A 43 21.54 -41.19 24.18
C ASN A 43 21.60 -40.97 22.65
N GLU A 44 21.76 -42.02 21.85
CA GLU A 44 21.80 -41.90 20.37
C GLU A 44 20.41 -41.97 19.73
N ALA A 45 19.44 -42.71 20.29
CA ALA A 45 18.09 -42.78 19.74
C ALA A 45 17.33 -41.43 19.83
N HIS A 46 17.56 -40.64 20.89
CA HIS A 46 17.00 -39.29 21.02
C HIS A 46 17.76 -38.25 20.18
N LYS A 47 19.08 -38.38 20.00
CA LYS A 47 19.84 -37.55 19.05
C LYS A 47 19.43 -37.80 17.61
N ASP A 48 19.19 -39.05 17.23
CA ASP A 48 18.76 -39.42 15.88
C ASP A 48 17.32 -38.98 15.59
N LYS A 49 16.40 -39.07 16.56
CA LYS A 49 15.04 -38.51 16.41
C LYS A 49 15.06 -36.99 16.30
N ARG A 50 15.84 -36.28 17.13
CA ARG A 50 16.00 -34.82 17.04
C ARG A 50 16.69 -34.39 15.73
N ARG A 51 17.69 -35.13 15.26
CA ARG A 51 18.33 -34.91 13.95
C ARG A 51 17.38 -35.16 12.78
N LYS A 52 16.57 -36.23 12.83
CA LYS A 52 15.55 -36.53 11.81
C LYS A 52 14.43 -35.48 11.79
N GLN A 53 13.98 -35.01 12.95
CA GLN A 53 13.01 -33.90 13.03
C GLN A 53 13.59 -32.59 12.52
N ALA A 54 14.83 -32.25 12.89
CA ALA A 54 15.51 -31.05 12.38
C ALA A 54 15.80 -31.13 10.87
N ALA A 55 16.10 -32.32 10.34
CA ALA A 55 16.25 -32.55 8.90
C ALA A 55 14.91 -32.44 8.16
N ALA A 56 13.83 -33.00 8.72
CA ALA A 56 12.49 -32.89 8.15
C ALA A 56 11.98 -31.44 8.13
N ALA A 57 12.20 -30.68 9.21
CA ALA A 57 11.84 -29.26 9.31
C ALA A 57 12.67 -28.37 8.34
N ARG A 58 13.97 -28.66 8.17
CA ARG A 58 14.79 -28.00 7.14
C ARG A 58 14.27 -28.31 5.74
N TYR A 59 13.93 -29.57 5.48
CA TYR A 59 13.43 -30.00 4.17
C TYR A 59 12.03 -29.43 3.86
N SER A 60 11.18 -29.17 4.85
CA SER A 60 9.91 -28.46 4.66
C SER A 60 10.12 -26.96 4.40
N ALA A 61 11.03 -26.31 5.12
CA ALA A 61 11.35 -24.90 4.91
C ALA A 61 11.97 -24.65 3.52
N THR A 62 12.93 -25.48 3.10
CA THR A 62 13.52 -25.41 1.75
C THR A 62 12.48 -25.65 0.66
N ARG A 63 11.55 -26.60 0.85
CA ARG A 63 10.46 -26.81 -0.12
C ARG A 63 9.49 -25.64 -0.19
N ALA A 64 9.18 -24.99 0.94
CA ALA A 64 8.36 -23.78 0.93
C ALA A 64 9.07 -22.63 0.18
N TYR A 65 10.35 -22.39 0.50
CA TYR A 65 11.19 -21.39 -0.18
C TYR A 65 11.26 -21.61 -1.69
N ASN A 66 11.44 -22.85 -2.13
CA ASN A 66 11.47 -23.21 -3.55
C ASN A 66 10.11 -23.07 -4.24
N ARG A 67 9.01 -23.41 -3.55
CA ARG A 67 7.64 -23.23 -4.10
C ARG A 67 7.33 -21.77 -4.35
N GLU A 68 7.72 -20.90 -3.43
CA GLU A 68 7.55 -19.46 -3.60
C GLU A 68 8.33 -18.96 -4.83
N THR A 69 9.59 -19.37 -4.98
CA THR A 69 10.40 -19.05 -6.17
C THR A 69 9.73 -19.54 -7.46
N GLN A 70 9.29 -20.79 -7.52
CA GLN A 70 8.61 -21.35 -8.68
C GLN A 70 7.31 -20.60 -9.00
N THR A 71 6.56 -20.19 -7.97
CA THR A 71 5.32 -19.43 -8.12
C THR A 71 5.60 -18.05 -8.71
N ALA A 72 6.59 -17.32 -8.17
CA ALA A 72 6.97 -16.01 -8.68
C ALA A 72 7.51 -16.08 -10.13
N LEU A 73 8.36 -17.06 -10.44
CA LEU A 73 8.83 -17.29 -11.81
C LEU A 73 7.66 -17.50 -12.78
N ASN A 74 6.73 -18.40 -12.43
CA ASN A 74 5.57 -18.70 -13.28
C ASN A 74 4.65 -17.49 -13.46
N TYR A 75 4.46 -16.67 -12.42
CA TYR A 75 3.66 -15.44 -12.51
C TYR A 75 4.20 -14.48 -13.58
N PHE A 76 5.52 -14.30 -13.62
CA PHE A 76 6.18 -13.48 -14.65
C PHE A 76 6.39 -14.21 -15.98
N GLY A 77 5.77 -15.39 -16.16
CA GLY A 77 5.81 -16.14 -17.41
C GLY A 77 7.09 -16.92 -17.65
N PHE A 78 7.99 -17.03 -16.66
CA PHE A 78 9.14 -17.93 -16.72
C PHE A 78 8.70 -19.32 -16.27
N ASN A 79 8.63 -20.26 -17.21
CA ASN A 79 8.02 -21.57 -16.97
C ASN A 79 8.87 -22.49 -16.07
N ALA A 80 8.67 -22.42 -14.77
CA ALA A 80 9.39 -23.19 -13.76
C ALA A 80 8.83 -24.61 -13.54
N GLY A 81 7.69 -24.94 -14.15
CA GLY A 81 6.91 -26.16 -13.85
C GLY A 81 5.91 -25.97 -12.72
N SER A 82 5.35 -27.06 -12.20
CA SER A 82 4.44 -26.99 -11.04
C SER A 82 5.20 -26.48 -9.80
N PRO A 83 4.63 -25.56 -9.00
CA PRO A 83 5.23 -25.12 -7.74
C PRO A 83 5.21 -26.21 -6.66
N ASP A 84 6.10 -27.20 -6.78
CA ASP A 84 6.21 -28.38 -5.91
C ASP A 84 7.36 -28.30 -4.89
N GLY A 85 8.22 -27.29 -5.01
CA GLY A 85 9.38 -27.05 -4.15
C GLY A 85 10.62 -27.83 -4.55
N VAL A 86 10.58 -28.54 -5.68
CA VAL A 86 11.68 -29.33 -6.22
C VAL A 86 12.32 -28.59 -7.39
N MET A 87 13.53 -28.08 -7.19
CA MET A 87 14.26 -27.30 -8.21
C MET A 87 14.86 -28.21 -9.29
N GLY A 88 14.01 -28.58 -10.26
CA GLY A 88 14.38 -29.43 -11.39
C GLY A 88 14.96 -28.65 -12.58
N ARG A 89 15.12 -29.36 -13.71
CA ARG A 89 15.63 -28.78 -14.97
C ARG A 89 14.79 -27.61 -15.48
N ARG A 90 13.45 -27.68 -15.34
CA ARG A 90 12.54 -26.59 -15.74
C ARG A 90 12.73 -25.34 -14.88
N SER A 91 12.82 -25.49 -13.56
CA SER A 91 13.05 -24.35 -12.66
C SER A 91 14.41 -23.70 -12.92
N LYS A 92 15.47 -24.48 -13.19
CA LYS A 92 16.77 -23.92 -13.61
C LYS A 92 16.69 -23.16 -14.93
N ALA A 93 15.99 -23.69 -15.93
CA ALA A 93 15.80 -23.00 -17.20
C ALA A 93 15.01 -21.69 -17.04
N ALA A 94 13.97 -21.69 -16.20
CA ALA A 94 13.19 -20.49 -15.86
C ALA A 94 14.04 -19.44 -15.13
N ILE A 95 14.92 -19.87 -14.21
CA ILE A 95 15.88 -18.99 -13.54
C ILE A 95 16.82 -18.35 -14.57
N THR A 96 17.39 -19.13 -15.49
CA THR A 96 18.26 -18.58 -16.55
C THR A 96 17.52 -17.56 -17.41
N GLN A 97 16.27 -17.83 -17.80
CA GLN A 97 15.46 -16.89 -18.59
C GLN A 97 15.18 -15.60 -17.82
N TYR A 98 14.84 -15.72 -16.53
CA TYR A 98 14.67 -14.59 -15.64
C TYR A 98 15.94 -13.75 -15.52
N GLN A 99 17.08 -14.38 -15.28
CA GLN A 99 18.38 -13.71 -15.17
C GLN A 99 18.71 -12.94 -16.46
N VAL A 100 18.59 -13.59 -17.62
CA VAL A 100 18.81 -12.95 -18.92
C VAL A 100 17.85 -11.78 -19.14
N TYR A 101 16.57 -11.93 -18.76
CA TYR A 101 15.56 -10.90 -18.97
C TYR A 101 15.82 -9.64 -18.14
N VAL A 102 16.22 -9.80 -16.87
CA VAL A 102 16.49 -8.68 -15.97
C VAL A 102 17.90 -8.09 -16.17
N GLY A 103 18.81 -8.86 -16.78
CA GLY A 103 20.20 -8.45 -17.02
C GLY A 103 21.19 -9.00 -16.00
N PHE A 104 20.80 -10.00 -15.20
CA PHE A 104 21.69 -10.72 -14.29
C PHE A 104 22.58 -11.74 -15.03
N PRO A 105 23.71 -12.17 -14.43
CA PRO A 105 24.48 -13.28 -14.94
C PRO A 105 23.64 -14.56 -15.07
N ALA A 106 23.60 -15.14 -16.27
CA ALA A 106 22.77 -16.29 -16.63
C ALA A 106 23.31 -17.64 -16.09
N THR A 107 23.45 -17.76 -14.77
CA THR A 107 24.06 -18.92 -14.10
C THR A 107 23.09 -20.10 -13.92
N GLY A 108 21.79 -19.88 -14.03
CA GLY A 108 20.75 -20.88 -13.78
C GLY A 108 20.57 -21.26 -12.30
N ASN A 109 21.22 -20.53 -11.39
CA ASN A 109 21.01 -20.61 -9.95
C ASN A 109 20.79 -19.19 -9.41
N LEU A 110 19.75 -19.00 -8.60
CA LEU A 110 19.48 -17.68 -8.01
C LEU A 110 20.45 -17.39 -6.87
N THR A 111 21.02 -16.19 -6.89
CA THR A 111 21.57 -15.61 -5.66
C THR A 111 20.44 -15.18 -4.72
N GLN A 112 20.76 -14.92 -3.45
CA GLN A 112 19.77 -14.42 -2.49
C GLN A 112 19.14 -13.11 -2.97
N TYR A 113 19.96 -12.17 -3.45
CA TYR A 113 19.49 -10.90 -4.02
C TYR A 113 18.56 -11.10 -5.22
N GLU A 114 18.96 -11.93 -6.19
CA GLU A 114 18.14 -12.19 -7.38
C GLU A 114 16.79 -12.81 -7.03
N ARG A 115 16.75 -13.68 -6.01
CA ARG A 115 15.49 -14.24 -5.53
C ARG A 115 14.65 -13.18 -4.81
N ASP A 116 15.25 -12.41 -3.92
CA ASP A 116 14.54 -11.41 -3.13
C ASP A 116 13.93 -10.34 -4.04
N PHE A 117 14.64 -9.93 -5.10
CA PHE A 117 14.10 -9.06 -6.14
C PHE A 117 12.90 -9.69 -6.86
N LEU A 118 13.01 -10.97 -7.27
CA LEU A 118 11.93 -11.70 -7.95
C LEU A 118 10.68 -11.81 -7.07
N VAL A 119 10.85 -12.25 -5.82
CA VAL A 119 9.74 -12.50 -4.88
C VAL A 119 9.11 -11.18 -4.44
N THR A 120 9.91 -10.14 -4.18
CA THR A 120 9.40 -8.81 -3.84
C THR A 120 8.63 -8.21 -5.02
N SER A 121 9.14 -8.35 -6.24
CA SER A 121 8.44 -7.92 -7.44
C SER A 121 7.12 -8.66 -7.62
N TYR A 122 7.11 -9.98 -7.39
CA TYR A 122 5.88 -10.78 -7.45
C TYR A 122 4.85 -10.29 -6.41
N ASN A 123 5.27 -10.02 -5.18
CA ASN A 123 4.41 -9.46 -4.15
C ASN A 123 3.89 -8.07 -4.54
N ARG A 124 4.74 -7.19 -5.09
CA ARG A 124 4.34 -5.87 -5.60
C ARG A 124 3.33 -5.98 -6.76
N ALA A 125 3.52 -6.96 -7.64
CA ALA A 125 2.61 -7.20 -8.77
C ALA A 125 1.27 -7.80 -8.33
N GLN A 126 1.25 -8.62 -7.28
CA GLN A 126 0.02 -9.13 -6.64
C GLN A 126 -0.79 -8.03 -5.95
N VAL A 127 -0.12 -7.00 -5.41
CA VAL A 127 -0.77 -5.79 -4.87
C VAL A 127 -1.43 -4.96 -5.97
N GLY A 128 -0.94 -5.05 -7.21
CA GLY A 128 -1.51 -4.34 -8.36
C GLY A 128 -0.99 -2.90 -8.50
N GLY A 129 -1.84 -1.99 -8.97
CA GLY A 129 -1.51 -0.59 -9.24
C GLY A 129 -1.36 -0.26 -10.73
N ALA A 130 -1.28 1.04 -11.05
CA ALA A 130 -1.35 1.54 -12.43
C ALA A 130 -0.27 0.94 -13.35
N GLN A 131 0.96 0.80 -12.86
CA GLN A 131 2.05 0.15 -13.61
C GLN A 131 1.72 -1.32 -13.93
N VAL A 132 1.12 -2.06 -13.00
CA VAL A 132 0.76 -3.47 -13.17
C VAL A 132 -0.39 -3.62 -14.17
N VAL A 133 -1.43 -2.78 -14.05
CA VAL A 133 -2.55 -2.73 -15.00
C VAL A 133 -2.05 -2.42 -16.42
N LYS A 134 -1.13 -1.44 -16.55
CA LYS A 134 -0.48 -1.10 -17.82
C LYS A 134 0.32 -2.27 -18.38
N ALA A 135 1.11 -2.96 -17.55
CA ALA A 135 1.89 -4.11 -17.97
C ALA A 135 1.00 -5.28 -18.42
N MET A 136 -0.12 -5.53 -17.72
CA MET A 136 -1.11 -6.54 -18.09
C MET A 136 -1.81 -6.24 -19.43
N GLN A 137 -1.97 -4.96 -19.78
CA GLN A 137 -2.55 -4.52 -21.05
C GLN A 137 -1.53 -4.49 -22.20
N SER A 138 -0.23 -4.57 -21.90
CA SER A 138 0.83 -4.55 -22.93
C SER A 138 1.00 -5.92 -23.60
N HIS A 139 0.85 -5.97 -24.93
CA HIS A 139 0.85 -7.25 -25.67
C HIS A 139 2.24 -7.89 -25.86
N GLN A 140 3.34 -7.13 -25.75
CA GLN A 140 4.67 -7.66 -26.12
C GLN A 140 5.43 -8.33 -24.97
N HIS A 141 5.29 -7.82 -23.74
CA HIS A 141 6.02 -8.34 -22.59
C HIS A 141 5.13 -8.70 -21.39
N GLY A 142 3.88 -8.24 -21.33
CA GLY A 142 2.96 -8.57 -20.24
C GLY A 142 3.52 -8.15 -18.87
N VAL A 143 3.10 -8.82 -17.80
CA VAL A 143 3.54 -8.53 -16.42
C VAL A 143 5.05 -8.66 -16.19
N ARG A 144 5.78 -9.39 -17.05
CA ARG A 144 7.23 -9.57 -16.88
C ARG A 144 8.01 -8.29 -17.15
N SER A 145 7.46 -7.33 -17.91
CA SER A 145 8.10 -6.02 -18.14
C SER A 145 8.33 -5.24 -16.85
N LEU A 146 7.50 -5.49 -15.83
CA LEU A 146 7.65 -4.87 -14.52
C LEU A 146 9.00 -5.19 -13.88
N LEU A 147 9.55 -6.39 -14.13
CA LEU A 147 10.85 -6.78 -13.59
C LEU A 147 11.99 -5.94 -14.16
N ALA A 148 11.93 -5.57 -15.43
CA ALA A 148 12.93 -4.69 -16.02
C ALA A 148 12.78 -3.27 -15.44
N VAL A 149 11.56 -2.73 -15.43
CA VAL A 149 11.26 -1.39 -14.90
C VAL A 149 11.69 -1.25 -13.44
N TRP A 150 11.33 -2.20 -12.58
CA TRP A 150 11.66 -2.13 -11.16
C TRP A 150 13.13 -2.43 -10.86
N HIS A 151 13.81 -3.20 -11.70
CA HIS A 151 15.25 -3.40 -11.58
C HIS A 151 16.02 -2.13 -11.96
N GLU A 152 15.57 -1.43 -13.00
CA GLU A 152 16.11 -0.11 -13.39
C GLU A 152 15.85 0.95 -12.31
N GLU A 153 14.66 0.98 -11.71
CA GLU A 153 14.36 1.81 -10.53
C GLU A 153 15.31 1.50 -9.37
N ALA A 154 15.58 0.22 -9.10
CA ALA A 154 16.44 -0.21 -7.99
C ALA A 154 17.94 0.04 -8.23
N THR A 155 18.39 0.02 -9.49
CA THR A 155 19.81 0.18 -9.86
C THR A 155 20.16 1.60 -10.35
N GLY A 156 19.16 2.45 -10.61
CA GLY A 156 19.35 3.82 -11.09
C GLY A 156 19.81 3.93 -12.56
N VAL A 157 19.87 2.82 -13.29
CA VAL A 157 20.25 2.77 -14.71
C VAL A 157 18.97 2.67 -15.56
N ARG A 158 18.61 3.73 -16.29
CA ARG A 158 17.42 3.76 -17.16
C ARG A 158 17.74 3.29 -18.57
N THR A 159 16.97 2.36 -19.14
CA THR A 159 17.05 2.04 -20.58
C THR A 159 15.93 2.71 -21.40
N PRO A 160 16.12 3.00 -22.69
CA PRO A 160 15.25 3.94 -23.44
C PRO A 160 13.89 3.36 -23.93
N ASN A 161 13.53 2.13 -23.58
CA ASN A 161 12.46 1.38 -24.28
C ASN A 161 11.16 1.14 -23.48
N ALA A 162 10.87 1.92 -22.43
CA ALA A 162 9.57 1.84 -21.75
C ALA A 162 8.50 2.63 -22.54
N SER A 163 7.61 1.92 -23.24
CA SER A 163 6.50 2.55 -23.97
C SER A 163 5.57 3.35 -23.04
N GLY A 164 5.25 4.58 -23.44
CA GLY A 164 4.38 5.51 -22.71
C GLY A 164 2.90 5.11 -22.66
N TYR A 165 2.05 6.00 -22.14
CA TYR A 165 0.59 5.80 -22.08
C TYR A 165 0.00 5.74 -23.49
N ALA A 166 -0.83 4.72 -23.80
CA ALA A 166 -1.57 4.62 -25.07
C ALA A 166 -0.73 4.81 -26.36
N GLY A 167 0.55 4.42 -26.35
CA GLY A 167 1.46 4.60 -27.49
C GLY A 167 2.06 6.01 -27.60
N MET A 168 1.87 6.87 -26.61
CA MET A 168 2.56 8.16 -26.51
C MET A 168 4.06 7.97 -26.28
N PRO A 169 4.89 8.92 -26.73
CA PRO A 169 6.31 8.96 -26.42
C PRO A 169 6.57 8.94 -24.91
N VAL A 170 7.71 8.38 -24.53
CA VAL A 170 8.08 8.23 -23.11
C VAL A 170 8.25 9.59 -22.44
N GLU A 171 8.78 10.58 -23.16
CA GLU A 171 9.01 11.95 -22.67
C GLU A 171 7.69 12.66 -22.35
N VAL A 172 6.68 12.48 -23.20
CA VAL A 172 5.33 13.02 -22.99
C VAL A 172 4.67 12.33 -21.80
N SER A 173 4.82 11.00 -21.70
CA SER A 173 4.23 10.22 -20.62
C SER A 173 4.82 10.56 -19.26
N GLN A 174 6.13 10.77 -19.19
CA GLN A 174 6.81 11.21 -17.97
C GLN A 174 6.34 12.59 -17.52
N ALA A 175 6.09 13.51 -18.45
CA ALA A 175 5.59 14.84 -18.11
C ALA A 175 4.14 14.79 -17.59
N ILE A 176 3.31 13.89 -18.12
CA ILE A 176 1.97 13.65 -17.57
C ILE A 176 2.07 13.11 -16.13
N ASP A 177 2.99 12.18 -15.88
CA ASP A 177 3.24 11.66 -14.53
C ASP A 177 3.74 12.74 -13.57
N GLU A 178 4.63 13.62 -14.02
CA GLU A 178 5.14 14.75 -13.26
C GLU A 178 4.01 15.71 -12.84
N VAL A 179 3.07 15.98 -13.75
CA VAL A 179 1.89 16.79 -13.44
C VAL A 179 0.95 16.07 -12.47
N ALA A 180 0.70 14.77 -12.67
CA ALA A 180 -0.18 13.99 -11.81
C ALA A 180 0.36 13.83 -10.37
N GLN A 181 1.68 13.79 -10.19
CA GLN A 181 2.31 13.72 -8.86
C GLN A 181 2.12 15.01 -8.03
N SER A 182 1.80 16.13 -8.69
CA SER A 182 1.71 17.46 -8.10
C SER A 182 0.34 18.11 -8.32
N SER A 183 -0.66 17.33 -8.72
CA SER A 183 -2.06 17.75 -8.89
C SER A 183 -3.02 16.67 -8.41
N GLU A 184 -4.27 17.06 -8.11
CA GLU A 184 -5.28 16.14 -7.57
C GLU A 184 -5.80 15.06 -8.55
N PRO A 185 -5.80 15.25 -9.89
CA PRO A 185 -6.20 14.19 -10.82
C PRO A 185 -5.05 13.22 -11.14
N SER A 186 -5.34 11.92 -11.23
CA SER A 186 -4.39 10.91 -11.71
C SER A 186 -3.99 11.16 -13.17
N ALA A 187 -2.87 10.56 -13.62
CA ALA A 187 -2.41 10.67 -15.01
C ALA A 187 -3.52 10.28 -16.03
N GLU A 188 -4.28 9.22 -15.75
CA GLU A 188 -5.41 8.78 -16.58
C GLU A 188 -6.57 9.78 -16.56
N GLN A 189 -6.86 10.38 -15.41
CA GLN A 189 -7.90 11.40 -15.27
C GLN A 189 -7.52 12.70 -15.99
N LEU A 190 -6.23 13.09 -15.94
CA LEU A 190 -5.70 14.22 -16.68
C LEU A 190 -5.83 13.99 -18.18
N MET A 191 -5.45 12.81 -18.68
CA MET A 191 -5.57 12.47 -20.10
C MET A 191 -7.03 12.46 -20.61
N GLN A 192 -8.01 12.18 -19.75
CA GLN A 192 -9.43 12.25 -20.09
C GLN A 192 -10.01 13.67 -20.02
N ARG A 193 -9.23 14.63 -19.48
CA ARG A 193 -9.69 15.99 -19.27
C ARG A 193 -9.51 16.80 -20.56
N SER A 194 -10.63 17.35 -21.06
CA SER A 194 -10.62 18.20 -22.24
C SER A 194 -9.68 19.39 -22.04
N GLY A 195 -8.78 19.62 -23.00
CA GLY A 195 -7.83 20.73 -22.98
C GLY A 195 -6.48 20.40 -22.32
N PHE A 196 -6.36 19.29 -21.59
CA PHE A 196 -5.08 18.91 -20.97
C PHE A 196 -4.02 18.55 -22.00
N ILE A 197 -4.40 17.79 -23.02
CA ILE A 197 -3.51 17.33 -24.09
C ILE A 197 -4.06 17.74 -25.45
N GLN A 198 -3.19 18.30 -26.29
CA GLN A 198 -3.49 18.62 -27.68
C GLN A 198 -2.48 17.94 -28.59
N LEU A 199 -2.98 17.36 -29.67
CA LEU A 199 -2.19 16.65 -30.67
C LEU A 199 -2.14 17.50 -31.94
N VAL A 200 -0.95 17.86 -32.39
CA VAL A 200 -0.75 18.76 -33.53
C VAL A 200 0.63 18.53 -34.14
N ASP A 201 0.80 18.70 -35.45
CA ASP A 201 2.14 18.76 -36.07
C ASP A 201 2.61 20.23 -36.07
N LEU A 202 3.49 20.61 -35.13
CA LEU A 202 3.90 22.00 -34.91
C LEU A 202 5.09 22.42 -35.76
N ASN A 203 5.93 21.46 -36.18
CA ASN A 203 7.15 21.72 -36.95
C ASN A 203 7.04 21.28 -38.42
N GLY A 204 5.92 20.68 -38.83
CA GLY A 204 5.62 20.29 -40.20
C GLY A 204 6.38 19.04 -40.67
N ASP A 205 6.86 18.20 -39.75
CA ASP A 205 7.64 17.00 -40.08
C ASP A 205 6.77 15.75 -40.33
N GLY A 206 5.44 15.90 -40.20
CA GLY A 206 4.46 14.84 -40.41
C GLY A 206 4.30 13.89 -39.20
N LYS A 207 4.95 14.15 -38.07
CA LYS A 207 4.74 13.46 -36.80
C LYS A 207 3.84 14.27 -35.87
N THR A 208 3.15 13.56 -34.99
CA THR A 208 2.32 14.19 -33.97
C THR A 208 3.20 14.79 -32.88
N ASP A 209 3.10 16.09 -32.65
CA ASP A 209 3.62 16.81 -31.48
C ASP A 209 2.53 16.96 -30.42
N TYR A 210 2.95 17.28 -29.20
CA TYR A 210 2.08 17.31 -28.02
C TYR A 210 2.17 18.63 -27.28
N ILE A 211 1.03 19.18 -26.91
CA ILE A 211 0.93 20.32 -25.98
C ILE A 211 0.23 19.82 -24.73
N LEU A 212 0.88 19.96 -23.57
CA LEU A 212 0.29 19.70 -22.27
C LEU A 212 -0.01 21.02 -21.58
N ASP A 213 -1.29 21.33 -21.38
CA ASP A 213 -1.75 22.55 -20.72
C ASP A 213 -2.14 22.25 -19.26
N THR A 214 -1.35 22.75 -18.31
CA THR A 214 -1.59 22.49 -16.88
C THR A 214 -2.69 23.36 -16.28
N SER A 215 -3.23 24.35 -17.02
CA SER A 215 -4.32 25.21 -16.52
C SER A 215 -5.57 24.42 -16.16
N VAL A 216 -5.81 23.31 -16.85
CA VAL A 216 -6.93 22.44 -16.54
C VAL A 216 -6.67 21.53 -15.33
N THR A 217 -5.49 21.53 -14.72
CA THR A 217 -5.18 20.67 -13.56
C THR A 217 -5.72 21.24 -12.25
N GLY A 218 -5.88 22.58 -12.17
CA GLY A 218 -6.19 23.29 -10.92
C GLY A 218 -5.03 23.36 -9.93
N SER A 219 -3.81 22.98 -10.35
CA SER A 219 -2.63 22.95 -9.49
C SER A 219 -1.98 24.32 -9.35
N SER A 220 -1.84 24.79 -8.11
CA SER A 220 -1.06 26.00 -7.78
C SER A 220 0.46 25.81 -7.91
N PHE A 221 0.93 24.57 -8.07
CA PHE A 221 2.34 24.29 -8.35
C PHE A 221 2.71 24.66 -9.79
N TRP A 222 1.81 24.36 -10.74
CA TRP A 222 2.04 24.62 -12.16
C TRP A 222 1.52 25.98 -12.63
N CYS A 223 0.63 26.60 -11.86
CA CYS A 223 -0.02 27.85 -12.18
C CYS A 223 0.33 28.96 -11.18
N GLY A 224 0.77 30.11 -11.71
CA GLY A 224 0.83 31.37 -10.98
C GLY A 224 -0.46 32.20 -11.15
N ASP A 225 -0.45 33.44 -10.68
CA ASP A 225 -1.64 34.32 -10.63
C ASP A 225 -2.30 34.60 -11.99
N GLN A 226 -1.51 34.57 -13.08
CA GLN A 226 -1.97 34.94 -14.43
C GLN A 226 -1.49 34.00 -15.53
N SER A 227 -0.82 32.89 -15.21
CA SER A 227 -0.29 31.97 -16.23
C SER A 227 -0.04 30.59 -15.65
N CYS A 228 -0.28 29.56 -16.46
CA CYS A 228 0.06 28.18 -16.16
C CYS A 228 1.22 27.69 -17.02
N THR A 229 1.90 26.66 -16.53
CA THR A 229 2.95 25.99 -17.28
C THR A 229 2.33 25.23 -18.44
N VAL A 230 2.87 25.43 -19.64
CA VAL A 230 2.48 24.71 -20.85
C VAL A 230 3.73 24.06 -21.42
N MET A 231 3.69 22.74 -21.56
CA MET A 231 4.82 21.94 -22.02
C MET A 231 4.55 21.50 -23.45
N VAL A 232 5.43 21.87 -24.37
CA VAL A 232 5.34 21.55 -25.80
C VAL A 232 6.44 20.55 -26.18
N PHE A 233 6.03 19.39 -26.68
CA PHE A 233 6.91 18.32 -27.12
C PHE A 233 6.96 18.28 -28.63
N ALA A 234 7.99 18.88 -29.20
CA ALA A 234 8.24 18.86 -30.64
C ALA A 234 9.12 17.66 -31.01
N SER A 235 8.68 16.94 -32.04
CA SER A 235 9.33 15.76 -32.59
C SER A 235 10.66 16.10 -33.28
N SER A 236 11.52 15.09 -33.34
CA SER A 236 12.85 15.16 -33.96
C SER A 236 13.28 13.78 -34.48
N SER A 237 14.47 13.71 -35.07
CA SER A 237 15.11 12.44 -35.44
C SER A 237 15.56 11.60 -34.23
N GLN A 238 15.67 12.21 -33.05
CA GLN A 238 16.17 11.58 -31.82
C GLN A 238 15.05 11.29 -30.79
N GLY A 239 13.79 11.60 -31.11
CA GLY A 239 12.66 11.52 -30.17
C GLY A 239 11.97 12.86 -30.00
N TYR A 240 11.43 13.14 -28.82
CA TYR A 240 10.68 14.37 -28.53
C TYR A 240 11.46 15.31 -27.62
N LYS A 241 11.48 16.60 -27.95
CA LYS A 241 12.09 17.64 -27.11
C LYS A 241 11.02 18.45 -26.41
N ARG A 242 11.09 18.51 -25.07
CA ARG A 242 10.26 19.36 -24.22
C ARG A 242 10.69 20.83 -24.30
N ASN A 243 9.71 21.71 -24.44
CA ASN A 243 9.85 23.16 -24.42
C ASN A 243 8.78 23.73 -23.47
N ASP A 244 9.17 24.41 -22.41
CA ASP A 244 8.25 24.88 -21.36
C ASP A 244 7.97 26.38 -21.52
N PHE A 245 6.70 26.75 -21.37
CA PHE A 245 6.20 28.11 -21.48
C PHE A 245 5.26 28.45 -20.33
N LEU A 246 5.03 29.74 -20.10
CA LEU A 246 4.00 30.24 -19.19
C LEU A 246 2.95 30.98 -20.00
N THR A 247 1.72 30.46 -20.02
CA THR A 247 0.58 31.07 -20.72
C THR A 247 -0.76 30.56 -20.16
N ASN A 248 -1.88 31.09 -20.65
CA ASN A 248 -3.22 30.57 -20.37
C ASN A 248 -3.92 30.22 -21.68
N ASP A 249 -4.83 29.24 -21.62
CA ASP A 249 -5.65 28.81 -22.76
C ASP A 249 -4.77 28.52 -24.00
N ALA A 250 -3.76 27.68 -23.82
CA ALA A 250 -2.80 27.42 -24.88
C ALA A 250 -3.50 26.85 -26.11
N THR A 251 -3.21 27.43 -27.27
CA THR A 251 -3.65 26.89 -28.56
C THR A 251 -2.45 26.62 -29.45
N PRO A 252 -2.53 25.69 -30.42
CA PRO A 252 -1.37 25.36 -31.25
C PRO A 252 -0.82 26.58 -32.02
N ALA A 253 -1.69 27.53 -32.39
CA ALA A 253 -1.32 28.75 -33.10
C ALA A 253 -0.40 29.68 -32.30
N MET A 254 -0.32 29.52 -30.97
CA MET A 254 0.54 30.31 -30.11
C MET A 254 2.01 29.88 -30.18
N PHE A 255 2.32 28.73 -30.77
CA PHE A 255 3.67 28.18 -30.81
C PHE A 255 4.17 28.11 -32.25
N SER A 256 5.40 28.60 -32.45
CA SER A 256 6.16 28.42 -33.69
C SER A 256 7.33 27.50 -33.38
N CYS A 257 7.35 26.30 -33.95
CA CYS A 257 8.41 25.34 -33.78
C CYS A 257 9.25 25.21 -35.05
N HIS A 258 10.58 25.27 -34.91
CA HIS A 258 11.51 24.98 -35.99
C HIS A 258 12.41 23.84 -35.52
N GLN A 259 12.35 22.70 -36.24
CA GLN A 259 12.87 21.41 -35.75
C GLN A 259 12.21 21.07 -34.40
N SER A 260 12.99 20.84 -33.35
CA SER A 260 12.47 20.46 -32.04
C SER A 260 12.43 21.64 -31.03
N VAL A 261 12.69 22.87 -31.49
CA VAL A 261 12.73 24.07 -30.63
C VAL A 261 11.53 24.94 -30.93
N CYS A 262 10.74 25.23 -29.89
CA CYS A 262 9.53 26.03 -29.99
C CYS A 262 9.71 27.41 -29.36
N ARG A 263 8.95 28.39 -29.86
CA ARG A 263 8.83 29.74 -29.29
C ARG A 263 7.38 30.17 -29.29
N VAL A 264 7.01 31.05 -28.37
CA VAL A 264 5.69 31.69 -28.38
C VAL A 264 5.64 32.73 -29.50
N SER A 265 4.70 32.57 -30.42
CA SER A 265 4.37 33.56 -31.44
C SER A 265 3.69 34.74 -30.75
N GLN A 266 4.42 35.83 -30.51
CA GLN A 266 3.79 37.08 -30.11
C GLN A 266 2.89 37.53 -31.26
N SER A 267 1.57 37.41 -31.09
CA SER A 267 0.63 38.16 -31.91
C SER A 267 0.96 39.64 -31.71
N SER A 268 1.59 40.22 -32.73
CA SER A 268 1.79 41.64 -32.86
C SER A 268 0.42 42.28 -32.63
N THR A 269 0.31 43.14 -31.63
CA THR A 269 -0.81 44.07 -31.50
C THR A 269 -0.90 44.81 -32.82
N THR A 270 -1.85 44.39 -33.66
CA THR A 270 -2.13 45.05 -34.92
C THR A 270 -2.67 46.41 -34.53
N GLN A 271 -1.83 47.45 -34.70
CA GLN A 271 -2.25 48.83 -34.68
C GLN A 271 -3.37 48.97 -35.69
N VAL A 272 -4.60 49.09 -35.19
CA VAL A 272 -5.75 49.49 -35.99
C VAL A 272 -5.50 50.93 -36.41
N VAL A 273 -5.11 51.12 -37.67
CA VAL A 273 -5.12 52.43 -38.33
C VAL A 273 -6.59 52.85 -38.43
N VAL A 274 -6.93 53.89 -37.68
CA VAL A 274 -8.24 54.53 -37.69
C VAL A 274 -8.44 55.27 -39.01
N ALA A 275 -9.43 54.87 -39.79
CA ALA A 275 -10.07 55.71 -40.80
C ALA A 275 -11.41 56.21 -40.25
N PRO A 276 -11.73 57.52 -40.31
CA PRO A 276 -12.90 58.08 -39.65
C PRO A 276 -14.15 58.04 -40.53
N GLN A 277 -15.32 57.78 -39.92
CA GLN A 277 -16.65 58.39 -40.17
C GLN A 277 -17.81 57.51 -39.63
N PRO A 278 -19.05 58.02 -39.45
CA PRO A 278 -19.48 59.14 -38.61
C PRO A 278 -20.57 58.72 -37.58
N THR A 279 -20.87 59.63 -36.66
CA THR A 279 -21.76 59.59 -35.47
C THR A 279 -23.11 58.84 -35.57
N PRO A 280 -23.51 58.08 -34.52
CA PRO A 280 -24.89 57.61 -34.35
C PRO A 280 -25.77 58.61 -33.57
N VAL A 281 -27.03 58.69 -34.00
CA VAL A 281 -28.11 59.48 -33.41
C VAL A 281 -28.72 58.73 -32.22
N ILE A 282 -29.04 59.48 -31.16
CA ILE A 282 -29.66 59.03 -29.91
C ILE A 282 -31.14 58.69 -30.16
N ASN A 283 -31.62 57.55 -29.62
CA ASN A 283 -33.02 57.39 -29.22
C ASN A 283 -33.16 56.38 -28.07
N THR A 284 -33.87 56.80 -27.03
CA THR A 284 -34.25 56.05 -25.82
C THR A 284 -35.66 55.43 -25.94
N PRO A 285 -36.04 54.47 -25.06
CA PRO A 285 -37.02 53.41 -25.35
C PRO A 285 -38.41 53.61 -24.71
N PRO A 286 -39.37 52.71 -25.00
CA PRO A 286 -40.28 52.24 -23.95
C PRO A 286 -40.48 50.71 -23.91
N PRO A 287 -41.07 50.17 -22.82
CA PRO A 287 -40.80 48.81 -22.34
C PRO A 287 -41.98 47.80 -22.47
N SER A 288 -41.70 46.57 -22.01
CA SER A 288 -42.61 45.48 -21.60
C SER A 288 -43.19 44.59 -22.72
N THR A 289 -43.31 43.26 -22.64
CA THR A 289 -43.03 42.26 -21.58
C THR A 289 -43.08 40.85 -22.21
N LYS A 290 -42.19 39.96 -21.73
CA LYS A 290 -42.29 38.48 -21.58
C LYS A 290 -42.73 37.62 -22.78
N VAL A 291 -41.84 36.71 -23.23
CA VAL A 291 -41.95 35.24 -23.06
C VAL A 291 -40.56 34.59 -23.18
N SER A 292 -40.34 33.58 -22.34
CA SER A 292 -39.26 32.61 -22.11
C SER A 292 -38.26 32.28 -23.23
N ASN A 293 -36.96 32.17 -22.88
CA ASN A 293 -36.25 30.88 -22.76
C ASN A 293 -34.78 31.04 -22.28
N GLN A 294 -34.29 30.02 -21.57
CA GLN A 294 -32.89 29.54 -21.49
C GLN A 294 -31.82 30.30 -20.66
N ASN A 295 -31.26 29.50 -19.74
CA ASN A 295 -29.87 29.39 -19.26
C ASN A 295 -28.99 30.60 -18.88
N ALA A 296 -28.30 30.35 -17.76
CA ALA A 296 -26.94 30.75 -17.42
C ALA A 296 -26.70 32.24 -17.12
N GLY A 297 -26.87 32.59 -15.85
CA GLY A 297 -26.46 33.87 -15.30
C GLY A 297 -26.30 33.84 -13.79
N ASN A 298 -25.58 32.86 -13.25
CA ASN A 298 -25.03 32.98 -11.89
C ASN A 298 -23.52 33.18 -12.01
N GLY A 299 -23.12 34.45 -12.03
CA GLY A 299 -21.73 34.85 -11.83
C GLY A 299 -21.21 34.37 -10.47
N LEU A 300 -19.90 34.53 -10.29
CA LEU A 300 -19.02 34.01 -9.23
C LEU A 300 -19.40 34.34 -7.77
N ASN A 301 -20.61 34.81 -7.50
CA ASN A 301 -21.15 35.15 -6.19
C ASN A 301 -21.41 33.94 -5.27
N GLY A 302 -21.04 32.73 -5.69
CA GLY A 302 -21.14 31.50 -4.90
C GLY A 302 -19.80 30.82 -4.59
N ILE A 303 -18.67 31.39 -5.05
CA ILE A 303 -17.35 30.83 -4.73
C ILE A 303 -16.89 31.40 -3.40
N THR A 304 -17.00 30.60 -2.34
CA THR A 304 -16.17 30.77 -1.15
C THR A 304 -14.71 30.59 -1.57
N LEU A 305 -13.98 31.69 -1.71
CA LEU A 305 -12.52 31.68 -1.75
C LEU A 305 -12.00 31.00 -0.48
N PHE A 306 -11.04 30.08 -0.65
CA PHE A 306 -10.45 29.35 0.46
C PHE A 306 -9.73 30.34 1.38
N ASN A 307 -10.37 30.66 2.50
CA ASN A 307 -9.76 31.41 3.58
C ASN A 307 -8.79 30.47 4.30
N THR A 308 -7.49 30.75 4.24
CA THR A 308 -6.49 30.08 5.08
C THR A 308 -6.68 30.56 6.52
N GLY A 309 -7.67 30.01 7.21
CA GLY A 309 -7.84 30.15 8.64
C GLY A 309 -6.60 29.61 9.39
N PRO A 310 -6.48 29.88 10.70
CA PRO A 310 -5.38 29.36 11.50
C PRO A 310 -5.24 27.85 11.28
N LYS A 311 -4.04 27.46 10.85
CA LYS A 311 -3.66 26.10 10.48
C LYS A 311 -3.75 25.20 11.70
N GLU A 312 -4.88 24.51 11.86
CA GLU A 312 -4.95 23.35 12.73
C GLU A 312 -3.91 22.35 12.18
N ALA A 313 -3.05 21.82 13.05
CA ALA A 313 -2.00 20.91 12.62
C ALA A 313 -2.66 19.65 12.04
N ALA A 314 -2.65 19.51 10.71
CA ALA A 314 -3.15 18.33 10.04
C ALA A 314 -2.46 17.09 10.62
N ALA A 315 -3.25 16.04 10.92
CA ALA A 315 -2.72 14.78 11.43
C ALA A 315 -1.66 14.20 10.47
N PRO A 316 -0.62 13.52 10.98
CA PRO A 316 0.43 12.96 10.14
C PRO A 316 -0.13 11.89 9.19
N SER A 317 0.28 11.94 7.93
CA SER A 317 -0.14 11.00 6.88
C SER A 317 0.66 9.70 6.93
N LEU A 318 -0.03 8.57 7.14
CA LEU A 318 0.62 7.25 7.12
C LEU A 318 1.02 6.85 5.70
N ALA A 319 0.22 7.23 4.69
CA ALA A 319 0.57 7.00 3.29
C ALA A 319 1.90 7.69 2.89
N SER A 320 2.08 8.94 3.31
CA SER A 320 3.33 9.68 3.09
C SER A 320 4.51 9.04 3.84
N HIS A 321 4.29 8.67 5.10
CA HIS A 321 5.30 7.96 5.89
C HIS A 321 5.74 6.65 5.22
N CYS A 322 4.81 5.82 4.76
CA CYS A 322 5.16 4.56 4.10
C CYS A 322 5.84 4.74 2.76
N SER A 323 5.54 5.82 2.03
CA SER A 323 6.28 6.18 0.82
C SER A 323 7.75 6.50 1.15
N LYS A 324 8.00 7.26 2.23
CA LYS A 324 9.35 7.55 2.72
C LYS A 324 10.08 6.28 3.21
N VAL A 325 9.40 5.43 3.98
CA VAL A 325 9.97 4.17 4.46
C VAL A 325 10.37 3.28 3.29
N SER A 326 9.52 3.14 2.27
CA SER A 326 9.85 2.36 1.07
C SER A 326 11.12 2.84 0.37
N LEU A 327 11.34 4.16 0.28
CA LEU A 327 12.55 4.73 -0.29
C LEU A 327 13.80 4.43 0.56
N LEU A 328 13.66 4.48 1.89
CA LEU A 328 14.74 4.14 2.81
C LEU A 328 15.08 2.65 2.74
N THR A 329 14.08 1.78 2.75
CA THR A 329 14.23 0.32 2.58
C THR A 329 14.94 -0.01 1.27
N SER A 330 14.53 0.60 0.15
CA SER A 330 15.19 0.36 -1.14
C SER A 330 16.64 0.85 -1.14
N SER A 331 16.90 2.03 -0.56
CA SER A 331 18.25 2.61 -0.45
C SER A 331 19.17 1.77 0.44
N ASN A 332 18.61 1.07 1.42
CA ASN A 332 19.33 0.18 2.35
C ASN A 332 19.49 -1.25 1.80
N GLY A 333 19.07 -1.53 0.57
CA GLY A 333 19.21 -2.84 -0.07
C GLY A 333 18.14 -3.86 0.31
N GLY A 334 17.01 -3.41 0.86
CA GLY A 334 15.86 -4.24 1.21
C GLY A 334 15.45 -4.14 2.69
N PHE A 335 14.47 -4.95 3.06
CA PHE A 335 13.94 -5.01 4.42
C PHE A 335 15.00 -5.46 5.43
N MET A 336 14.93 -4.92 6.65
CA MET A 336 15.72 -5.41 7.76
C MET A 336 15.33 -6.83 8.14
N THR A 337 16.32 -7.57 8.60
CA THR A 337 16.25 -8.95 9.10
C THR A 337 16.85 -8.98 10.50
N VAL A 338 16.62 -10.06 11.25
CA VAL A 338 17.22 -10.22 12.59
C VAL A 338 18.75 -10.08 12.54
N SER A 339 19.40 -10.53 11.45
CA SER A 339 20.85 -10.52 11.29
C SER A 339 21.46 -9.14 10.99
N ASN A 340 20.72 -8.23 10.37
CA ASN A 340 21.23 -6.91 9.95
C ASN A 340 20.46 -5.74 10.58
N MET A 341 19.51 -6.00 11.49
CA MET A 341 18.77 -4.95 12.18
C MET A 341 19.69 -4.13 13.09
N ASN A 342 20.02 -2.94 12.62
CA ASN A 342 20.79 -1.91 13.30
C ASN A 342 19.90 -0.73 13.76
N ASP A 343 18.71 -0.58 13.19
CA ASP A 343 17.71 0.42 13.57
C ASP A 343 16.35 -0.26 13.81
N PRO A 344 16.00 -0.56 15.08
CA PRO A 344 14.72 -1.17 15.43
C PRO A 344 13.50 -0.31 15.07
N GLU A 345 13.62 1.03 15.09
CA GLU A 345 12.49 1.91 14.78
C GLU A 345 12.18 1.90 13.28
N LEU A 346 13.22 1.96 12.44
CA LEU A 346 13.06 1.78 11.00
C LEU A 346 12.55 0.38 10.67
N ALA A 347 13.08 -0.67 11.30
CA ALA A 347 12.57 -2.04 11.10
C ALA A 347 11.07 -2.14 11.44
N MET A 348 10.61 -1.54 12.54
CA MET A 348 9.18 -1.51 12.88
C MET A 348 8.36 -0.66 11.91
N SER A 349 8.92 0.42 11.37
CA SER A 349 8.27 1.24 10.34
C SER A 349 8.10 0.46 9.03
N GLU A 350 9.11 -0.31 8.63
CA GLU A 350 9.05 -1.23 7.49
C GLU A 350 7.95 -2.29 7.68
N GLN A 351 7.89 -2.88 8.86
CA GLN A 351 6.86 -3.87 9.18
C GLN A 351 5.45 -3.27 9.18
N PHE A 352 5.28 -2.04 9.65
CA PHE A 352 3.98 -1.36 9.59
C PHE A 352 3.51 -1.15 8.15
N CYS A 353 4.41 -0.67 7.29
CA CYS A 353 4.10 -0.39 5.90
C CYS A 353 3.85 -1.68 5.09
N LEU A 354 4.55 -2.77 5.43
CA LEU A 354 4.24 -4.09 4.91
C LEU A 354 2.83 -4.55 5.33
N ALA A 355 2.51 -4.45 6.62
CA ALA A 355 1.20 -4.85 7.14
C ALA A 355 0.05 -4.01 6.55
N ARG A 356 0.24 -2.70 6.39
CA ARG A 356 -0.68 -1.80 5.68
C ARG A 356 -0.92 -2.29 4.25
N THR A 357 0.12 -2.71 3.53
CA THR A 357 0.01 -3.21 2.16
C THR A 357 -0.84 -4.48 2.10
N TYR A 358 -0.62 -5.43 3.02
CA TYR A 358 -1.44 -6.65 3.12
C TYR A 358 -2.90 -6.34 3.47
N ALA A 359 -3.14 -5.40 4.39
CA ALA A 359 -4.48 -4.97 4.77
C ALA A 359 -5.22 -4.34 3.58
N ILE A 360 -4.54 -3.50 2.80
CA ILE A 360 -5.10 -2.90 1.58
C ILE A 360 -5.46 -4.00 0.57
N GLY A 361 -4.52 -4.87 0.21
CA GLY A 361 -4.76 -5.91 -0.79
C GLY A 361 -5.84 -6.91 -0.38
N THR A 362 -5.90 -7.26 0.92
CA THR A 362 -6.96 -8.13 1.44
C THR A 362 -8.34 -7.49 1.28
N GLY A 363 -8.50 -6.23 1.72
CA GLY A 363 -9.80 -5.56 1.64
C GLY A 363 -10.20 -5.15 0.23
N GLU A 364 -9.25 -4.87 -0.67
CA GLU A 364 -9.51 -4.64 -2.10
C GLU A 364 -10.08 -5.89 -2.77
N ASN A 365 -9.47 -7.05 -2.54
CA ASN A 365 -9.98 -8.35 -3.01
C ASN A 365 -11.40 -8.62 -2.48
N MET A 366 -11.65 -8.32 -1.20
CA MET A 366 -12.99 -8.48 -0.62
C MET A 366 -14.01 -7.51 -1.19
N THR A 367 -13.61 -6.26 -1.45
CA THR A 367 -14.47 -5.22 -2.02
C THR A 367 -14.84 -5.51 -3.46
N SER A 368 -13.89 -5.99 -4.27
CA SER A 368 -14.14 -6.37 -5.67
C SER A 368 -15.10 -7.56 -5.82
N ALA A 369 -15.22 -8.40 -4.78
CA ALA A 369 -16.18 -9.50 -4.73
C ALA A 369 -17.62 -9.04 -4.38
N LEU A 370 -17.83 -7.79 -3.96
CA LEU A 370 -19.15 -7.25 -3.65
C LEU A 370 -19.93 -6.94 -4.92
N GLN A 371 -21.11 -7.54 -5.07
CA GLN A 371 -22.02 -7.24 -6.18
C GLN A 371 -22.96 -6.09 -5.81
N GLY A 372 -23.13 -5.13 -6.73
CA GLY A 372 -24.12 -4.05 -6.57
C GLY A 372 -23.76 -2.96 -5.55
N VAL A 373 -22.50 -2.92 -5.09
CA VAL A 373 -21.99 -1.89 -4.17
C VAL A 373 -20.82 -1.17 -4.81
N THR A 374 -20.85 0.17 -4.82
CA THR A 374 -19.76 1.00 -5.34
C THR A 374 -18.69 1.27 -4.27
N ALA A 375 -17.46 1.58 -4.69
CA ALA A 375 -16.39 1.95 -3.76
C ALA A 375 -16.78 3.12 -2.84
N ALA A 376 -17.50 4.12 -3.36
CA ALA A 376 -17.99 5.25 -2.56
C ALA A 376 -19.04 4.84 -1.51
N GLN A 377 -19.87 3.84 -1.82
CA GLN A 377 -20.82 3.30 -0.85
C GLN A 377 -20.10 2.52 0.27
N VAL A 378 -19.07 1.76 -0.09
CA VAL A 378 -18.20 1.07 0.88
C VAL A 378 -17.51 2.08 1.79
N ASP A 379 -16.90 3.12 1.23
CA ASP A 379 -16.22 4.15 2.01
C ASP A 379 -17.18 4.84 2.98
N LYS A 380 -18.37 5.24 2.50
CA LYS A 380 -19.41 5.86 3.34
C LYS A 380 -19.89 4.95 4.46
N GLN A 381 -19.96 3.64 4.23
CA GLN A 381 -20.32 2.68 5.27
C GLN A 381 -19.20 2.55 6.31
N CYS A 382 -17.95 2.59 5.86
CA CYS A 382 -16.78 2.50 6.73
C CYS A 382 -16.51 3.79 7.52
N ASP A 383 -16.97 4.95 7.06
CA ASP A 383 -16.89 6.21 7.83
C ASP A 383 -17.63 6.11 9.18
N ALA A 384 -18.60 5.20 9.32
CA ALA A 384 -19.29 4.95 10.59
C ALA A 384 -18.47 4.13 11.62
N PHE A 385 -17.40 3.45 11.19
CA PHE A 385 -16.57 2.63 12.08
C PHE A 385 -15.74 3.48 13.04
N GLY A 386 -15.19 4.60 12.58
CA GLY A 386 -14.40 5.52 13.41
C GLY A 386 -15.18 5.95 14.66
N PRO A 387 -16.36 6.58 14.52
CA PRO A 387 -17.20 6.97 15.66
C PRO A 387 -17.64 5.80 16.55
N ALA A 388 -17.94 4.63 15.98
CA ALA A 388 -18.38 3.46 16.75
C ALA A 388 -17.27 2.91 17.66
N LEU A 389 -16.01 2.98 17.21
CA LEU A 389 -14.85 2.44 17.93
C LEU A 389 -14.09 3.51 18.72
N ALA A 390 -14.39 4.80 18.51
CA ALA A 390 -13.76 5.93 19.18
C ALA A 390 -13.67 5.81 20.72
N PRO A 391 -14.71 5.32 21.44
CA PRO A 391 -14.62 5.14 22.90
C PRO A 391 -13.54 4.15 23.34
N TYR A 392 -13.20 3.17 22.49
CA TYR A 392 -12.15 2.18 22.74
C TYR A 392 -10.79 2.68 22.27
N VAL A 393 -10.72 3.34 21.11
CA VAL A 393 -9.49 3.97 20.61
C VAL A 393 -8.96 5.02 21.60
N ALA A 394 -9.84 5.82 22.22
CA ALA A 394 -9.47 6.79 23.24
C ALA A 394 -8.80 6.18 24.48
N LYS A 395 -9.02 4.87 24.73
CA LYS A 395 -8.42 4.15 25.87
C LYS A 395 -7.06 3.54 25.56
N LEU A 396 -6.57 3.60 24.32
CA LEU A 396 -5.28 2.99 23.93
C LEU A 396 -4.09 3.55 24.72
N GLY A 397 -4.14 4.81 25.17
CA GLY A 397 -3.11 5.40 26.04
C GLY A 397 -3.27 5.07 27.53
N THR A 398 -4.47 4.66 27.97
CA THR A 398 -4.79 4.54 29.41
C THR A 398 -5.04 3.11 29.88
N THR A 399 -5.34 2.19 28.99
CA THR A 399 -5.76 0.82 29.31
C THR A 399 -4.80 -0.18 28.65
N ASP A 400 -4.43 -1.24 29.37
CA ASP A 400 -3.58 -2.29 28.80
C ASP A 400 -4.29 -3.08 27.69
N ALA A 401 -3.51 -3.68 26.81
CA ALA A 401 -4.01 -4.34 25.60
C ALA A 401 -5.01 -5.48 25.90
N ALA A 402 -4.78 -6.27 26.95
CA ALA A 402 -5.64 -7.39 27.31
C ALA A 402 -6.99 -6.93 27.86
N ALA A 403 -6.98 -5.95 28.77
CA ALA A 403 -8.20 -5.37 29.32
C ALA A 403 -9.03 -4.69 28.23
N LEU A 404 -8.40 -3.88 27.35
CA LEU A 404 -9.11 -3.21 26.26
C LEU A 404 -9.66 -4.21 25.24
N THR A 405 -8.92 -5.29 24.93
CA THR A 405 -9.43 -6.39 24.10
C THR A 405 -10.69 -7.02 24.71
N GLY A 406 -10.72 -7.23 26.03
CA GLY A 406 -11.90 -7.74 26.74
C GLY A 406 -13.10 -6.79 26.69
N GLU A 407 -12.88 -5.47 26.66
CA GLU A 407 -13.96 -4.50 26.47
C GLU A 407 -14.52 -4.52 25.04
N VAL A 408 -13.65 -4.59 24.03
CA VAL A 408 -14.06 -4.66 22.61
C VAL A 408 -14.76 -6.00 22.32
N GLN A 409 -14.35 -7.09 22.97
CA GLN A 409 -15.08 -8.37 22.93
C GLN A 409 -16.52 -8.22 23.43
N LYS A 410 -16.74 -7.49 24.53
CA LYS A 410 -18.09 -7.21 25.03
C LYS A 410 -18.90 -6.39 24.02
N PHE A 411 -18.29 -5.39 23.39
CA PHE A 411 -18.92 -4.62 22.32
C PHE A 411 -19.38 -5.51 21.17
N VAL A 412 -18.49 -6.39 20.68
CA VAL A 412 -18.81 -7.37 19.63
C VAL A 412 -20.03 -8.21 19.99
N LEU A 413 -20.11 -8.72 21.23
CA LEU A 413 -21.23 -9.53 21.70
C LEU A 413 -22.57 -8.76 21.73
N THR A 414 -22.55 -7.43 21.81
CA THR A 414 -23.76 -6.57 21.82
C THR A 414 -24.19 -6.08 20.43
N SER A 415 -23.36 -6.26 19.41
CA SER A 415 -23.57 -5.70 18.06
C SER A 415 -24.73 -6.34 17.27
N ASN A 416 -25.27 -7.47 17.76
CA ASN A 416 -26.28 -8.27 17.05
C ASN A 416 -25.87 -8.70 15.62
N MET A 417 -24.56 -8.78 15.35
CA MET A 417 -23.98 -9.26 14.09
C MET A 417 -23.18 -10.55 14.33
N SER A 418 -23.02 -11.37 13.29
CA SER A 418 -22.14 -12.54 13.38
C SER A 418 -20.67 -12.12 13.39
N ILE A 419 -19.82 -12.92 14.04
CA ILE A 419 -18.37 -12.69 14.10
C ILE A 419 -17.77 -12.61 12.69
N ASP A 420 -18.16 -13.49 11.79
CA ASP A 420 -17.65 -13.50 10.41
C ASP A 420 -18.07 -12.25 9.63
N GLN A 421 -19.32 -11.80 9.80
CA GLN A 421 -19.79 -10.57 9.16
C GLN A 421 -19.04 -9.35 9.68
N LEU A 422 -18.82 -9.26 10.99
CA LEU A 422 -18.02 -8.19 11.59
C LEU A 422 -16.57 -8.23 11.13
N ALA A 423 -15.95 -9.42 11.11
CA ALA A 423 -14.57 -9.59 10.64
C ALA A 423 -14.43 -9.18 9.18
N ASN A 424 -15.38 -9.56 8.32
CA ASN A 424 -15.35 -9.19 6.92
C ASN A 424 -15.53 -7.67 6.73
N THR A 425 -16.46 -7.07 7.47
CA THR A 425 -16.69 -5.62 7.41
C THR A 425 -15.47 -4.86 7.92
N ALA A 426 -14.86 -5.31 9.03
CA ALA A 426 -13.66 -4.70 9.59
C ALA A 426 -12.46 -4.79 8.64
N LYS A 427 -12.26 -5.91 7.92
CA LYS A 427 -11.21 -6.01 6.88
C LYS A 427 -11.42 -5.03 5.72
N ILE A 428 -12.67 -4.88 5.26
CA ILE A 428 -13.03 -3.90 4.21
C ILE A 428 -12.80 -2.47 4.71
N CYS A 429 -13.19 -2.16 5.94
CA CYS A 429 -13.01 -0.83 6.52
C CYS A 429 -11.56 -0.52 6.88
N LEU A 430 -10.76 -1.53 7.23
CA LEU A 430 -9.32 -1.39 7.36
C LEU A 430 -8.68 -0.98 6.03
N PHE A 431 -9.07 -1.59 4.91
CA PHE A 431 -8.66 -1.17 3.57
C PHE A 431 -9.12 0.26 3.25
N SER A 432 -10.39 0.59 3.48
CA SER A 432 -10.92 1.93 3.22
C SER A 432 -10.18 3.00 4.03
N GLY A 433 -9.91 2.73 5.31
CA GLY A 433 -9.15 3.60 6.20
C GLY A 433 -7.73 3.82 5.69
N TYR A 434 -6.99 2.75 5.37
CA TYR A 434 -5.61 2.90 4.89
C TYR A 434 -5.49 3.54 3.51
N ARG A 435 -6.39 3.24 2.57
CA ARG A 435 -6.36 3.82 1.21
C ARG A 435 -6.66 5.32 1.24
N ARG A 436 -7.53 5.78 2.13
CA ARG A 436 -7.97 7.18 2.26
C ARG A 436 -7.26 7.95 3.38
N ASP A 437 -6.28 7.32 4.01
CA ASP A 437 -5.53 7.87 5.14
C ASP A 437 -6.42 8.28 6.35
N GLN A 438 -7.56 7.60 6.53
CA GLN A 438 -8.44 7.75 7.70
C GLN A 438 -8.04 6.78 8.80
N MET A 439 -7.15 7.25 9.68
CA MET A 439 -6.52 6.42 10.70
C MET A 439 -7.47 6.02 11.84
N ASP A 440 -8.50 6.80 12.13
CA ASP A 440 -9.56 6.45 13.08
C ASP A 440 -10.36 5.23 12.62
N VAL A 441 -10.72 5.18 11.32
CA VAL A 441 -11.38 4.03 10.70
C VAL A 441 -10.43 2.83 10.66
N ALA A 442 -9.18 3.02 10.24
CA ALA A 442 -8.20 1.93 10.16
C ALA A 442 -7.88 1.34 11.54
N LEU A 443 -7.55 2.18 12.53
CA LEU A 443 -7.22 1.76 13.89
C LEU A 443 -8.42 1.14 14.60
N GLY A 444 -9.63 1.73 14.46
CA GLY A 444 -10.86 1.16 14.99
C GLY A 444 -11.14 -0.23 14.40
N SER A 445 -10.94 -0.40 13.09
CA SER A 445 -11.10 -1.69 12.41
C SER A 445 -10.08 -2.73 12.89
N ALA A 446 -8.80 -2.36 13.03
CA ALA A 446 -7.77 -3.25 13.57
C ALA A 446 -8.09 -3.67 15.02
N LEU A 447 -8.52 -2.72 15.86
CA LEU A 447 -8.91 -2.99 17.24
C LEU A 447 -10.12 -3.92 17.33
N LEU A 448 -11.11 -3.74 16.45
CA LEU A 448 -12.26 -4.64 16.33
C LEU A 448 -11.83 -6.06 15.92
N MET A 449 -10.88 -6.20 14.99
CA MET A 449 -10.33 -7.51 14.59
C MET A 449 -9.69 -8.25 15.77
N VAL A 450 -8.96 -7.55 16.63
CA VAL A 450 -8.41 -8.14 17.86
C VAL A 450 -9.53 -8.55 18.82
N GLY A 451 -10.54 -7.70 18.99
CA GLY A 451 -11.75 -8.01 19.77
C GLY A 451 -12.53 -9.22 19.24
N LEU A 452 -12.50 -9.48 17.93
CA LEU A 452 -13.09 -10.68 17.30
C LEU A 452 -12.23 -11.95 17.50
N GLY A 453 -11.10 -11.84 18.22
CA GLY A 453 -10.18 -12.94 18.48
C GLY A 453 -9.07 -13.09 17.43
N GLN A 454 -9.01 -12.24 16.41
CA GLN A 454 -7.93 -12.24 15.40
C GLN A 454 -6.71 -11.48 15.94
N LYS A 455 -6.11 -12.04 16.99
CA LYS A 455 -4.97 -11.46 17.74
C LYS A 455 -3.78 -11.00 16.88
N PRO A 456 -3.44 -11.61 15.73
CA PRO A 456 -2.40 -11.09 14.83
C PRO A 456 -2.62 -9.63 14.37
N TYR A 457 -3.87 -9.14 14.33
CA TYR A 457 -4.15 -7.73 14.04
C TYR A 457 -3.69 -6.77 15.15
N GLY A 458 -3.32 -7.28 16.33
CA GLY A 458 -2.71 -6.50 17.41
C GLY A 458 -1.40 -5.83 16.97
N GLU A 459 -0.72 -6.39 15.96
CA GLU A 459 0.46 -5.77 15.35
C GLU A 459 0.15 -4.37 14.78
N LEU A 460 -0.97 -4.21 14.06
CA LEU A 460 -1.39 -2.91 13.54
C LEU A 460 -1.69 -1.93 14.67
N VAL A 461 -2.42 -2.38 15.71
CA VAL A 461 -2.71 -1.54 16.88
C VAL A 461 -1.42 -1.08 17.55
N GLY A 462 -0.44 -1.98 17.70
CA GLY A 462 0.89 -1.65 18.20
C GLY A 462 1.61 -0.60 17.35
N HIS A 463 1.58 -0.73 16.02
CA HIS A 463 2.19 0.25 15.11
C HIS A 463 1.54 1.64 15.20
N HIS A 464 0.21 1.69 15.18
CA HIS A 464 -0.54 2.94 15.32
C HIS A 464 -0.21 3.67 16.63
N VAL A 465 -0.20 2.93 17.75
CA VAL A 465 0.10 3.49 19.07
C VAL A 465 1.58 3.86 19.19
N ALA A 466 2.51 3.04 18.72
CA ALA A 466 3.94 3.35 18.83
C ALA A 466 4.33 4.60 18.03
N GLN A 467 3.73 4.79 16.85
CA GLN A 467 4.17 5.81 15.90
C GLN A 467 3.24 7.03 15.83
N GLY A 468 2.09 7.01 16.51
CA GLY A 468 1.19 8.16 16.63
C GLY A 468 0.27 8.40 15.44
N TYR A 469 -0.19 7.33 14.77
CA TYR A 469 -1.17 7.44 13.67
C TYR A 469 -2.55 7.05 14.17
N GLY A 470 -3.49 7.99 14.22
CA GLY A 470 -4.86 7.74 14.72
C GLY A 470 -4.98 7.58 16.24
N ALA A 471 -3.87 7.61 16.97
CA ALA A 471 -3.77 7.67 18.43
C ALA A 471 -2.53 8.50 18.82
N ALA A 472 -2.44 8.92 20.07
CA ALA A 472 -1.22 9.54 20.58
C ALA A 472 -0.06 8.53 20.57
N ALA A 473 1.15 8.99 20.25
CA ALA A 473 2.33 8.15 20.22
C ALA A 473 2.71 7.69 21.64
N ASP A 474 2.78 6.38 21.85
CA ASP A 474 3.13 5.73 23.12
C ASP A 474 3.81 4.37 22.87
N PRO A 475 5.13 4.36 22.64
CA PRO A 475 5.88 3.12 22.37
C PRO A 475 5.82 2.10 23.51
N GLU A 476 5.67 2.54 24.76
CA GLU A 476 5.59 1.66 25.92
C GLU A 476 4.27 0.89 25.91
N ARG A 477 3.15 1.59 25.70
CA ARG A 477 1.83 0.96 25.57
C ARG A 477 1.71 0.05 24.36
N ALA A 478 2.39 0.37 23.27
CA ALA A 478 2.40 -0.45 22.06
C ALA A 478 2.99 -1.85 22.29
N GLN A 479 3.89 -2.04 23.27
CA GLN A 479 4.54 -3.34 23.54
C GLN A 479 3.51 -4.44 23.82
N GLY A 480 2.47 -4.16 24.60
CA GLY A 480 1.43 -5.15 24.91
C GLY A 480 0.67 -5.64 23.68
N TRP A 481 0.45 -4.76 22.69
CA TRP A 481 -0.21 -5.09 21.43
C TRP A 481 0.69 -5.93 20.51
N TYR A 482 1.97 -5.55 20.38
CA TYR A 482 2.92 -6.36 19.62
C TYR A 482 3.10 -7.74 20.23
N MET A 483 3.28 -7.83 21.54
CA MET A 483 3.45 -9.11 22.22
C MET A 483 2.23 -10.02 22.07
N MET A 484 1.01 -9.46 22.15
CA MET A 484 -0.21 -10.22 21.88
C MET A 484 -0.23 -10.84 20.48
N ALA A 485 0.18 -10.08 19.46
CA ALA A 485 0.25 -10.59 18.09
C ALA A 485 1.36 -11.63 17.92
N ILE A 486 2.56 -11.37 18.43
CA ILE A 486 3.72 -12.28 18.35
C ILE A 486 3.40 -13.61 19.03
N GLU A 487 2.85 -13.60 20.25
CA GLU A 487 2.51 -14.81 20.99
C GLU A 487 1.40 -15.61 20.32
N ALA A 488 0.43 -14.95 19.68
CA ALA A 488 -0.59 -15.63 18.90
C ALA A 488 0.03 -16.36 17.69
N LEU A 489 0.96 -15.71 16.98
CA LEU A 489 1.65 -16.29 15.83
C LEU A 489 2.56 -17.47 16.24
N GLU A 490 3.30 -17.34 17.34
CA GLU A 490 4.10 -18.43 17.89
C GLU A 490 3.23 -19.59 18.41
N GLY A 491 2.03 -19.29 18.89
CA GLY A 491 0.99 -20.26 19.24
C GLY A 491 0.32 -20.94 18.05
N GLY A 492 0.70 -20.60 16.81
CA GLY A 492 0.19 -21.21 15.58
C GLY A 492 -1.03 -20.52 14.97
N ALA A 493 -1.37 -19.30 15.39
CA ALA A 493 -2.38 -18.51 14.70
C ALA A 493 -1.93 -18.20 13.25
N GLU A 494 -2.91 -18.11 12.35
CA GLU A 494 -2.65 -17.71 10.96
C GLU A 494 -2.13 -16.27 10.90
N ALA A 495 -1.06 -16.03 10.16
CA ALA A 495 -0.51 -14.70 9.98
C ALA A 495 -1.43 -13.83 9.13
N ALA A 496 -1.93 -12.73 9.71
CA ALA A 496 -2.74 -11.74 8.99
C ALA A 496 -1.93 -10.97 7.93
N PHE A 497 -0.61 -10.84 8.14
CA PHE A 497 0.29 -10.08 7.28
C PHE A 497 1.54 -10.91 7.01
N ALA A 498 2.02 -10.87 5.76
CA ALA A 498 3.20 -11.61 5.31
C ALA A 498 3.23 -13.11 5.71
N PRO A 499 2.17 -13.89 5.41
CA PRO A 499 2.09 -15.31 5.81
C PRO A 499 3.18 -16.21 5.20
N GLY A 500 3.88 -15.75 4.16
CA GLY A 500 5.03 -16.44 3.56
C GLY A 500 6.37 -16.22 4.27
N GLN A 501 6.44 -15.38 5.31
CA GLN A 501 7.69 -14.93 5.94
C GLN A 501 7.76 -15.35 7.42
N PRO A 502 8.00 -16.64 7.74
CA PRO A 502 8.03 -17.12 9.12
C PRO A 502 9.12 -16.46 9.98
N GLU A 503 10.22 -16.00 9.38
CA GLU A 503 11.30 -15.28 10.04
C GLU A 503 10.87 -13.90 10.58
N ARG A 504 9.78 -13.34 10.06
CA ARG A 504 9.25 -12.04 10.43
C ARG A 504 8.85 -11.95 11.90
N VAL A 505 8.32 -13.04 12.47
CA VAL A 505 7.93 -13.08 13.88
C VAL A 505 9.14 -12.87 14.79
N ALA A 506 10.27 -13.49 14.44
CA ALA A 506 11.53 -13.30 15.17
C ALA A 506 12.07 -11.86 15.02
N LEU A 507 11.91 -11.24 13.85
CA LEU A 507 12.26 -9.83 13.63
C LEU A 507 11.42 -8.90 14.51
N LEU A 508 10.09 -9.04 14.49
CA LEU A 508 9.18 -8.25 15.32
C LEU A 508 9.53 -8.37 16.80
N ARG A 509 9.75 -9.60 17.28
CA ARG A 509 10.17 -9.85 18.66
C ARG A 509 11.49 -9.16 18.98
N ALA A 510 12.49 -9.28 18.11
CA ALA A 510 13.80 -8.66 18.31
C ALA A 510 13.72 -7.13 18.31
N ALA A 511 12.94 -6.55 17.41
CA ALA A 511 12.77 -5.10 17.28
C ALA A 511 12.05 -4.52 18.51
N VAL A 512 10.93 -5.13 18.91
CA VAL A 512 10.16 -4.73 20.11
C VAL A 512 11.01 -4.83 21.38
N SER A 513 11.79 -5.91 21.54
CA SER A 513 12.63 -6.11 22.72
C SER A 513 13.81 -5.13 22.81
N ARG A 514 14.24 -4.55 21.68
CA ARG A 514 15.34 -3.57 21.60
C ARG A 514 14.85 -2.13 21.57
N ALA A 515 13.53 -1.91 21.62
CA ALA A 515 12.91 -0.60 21.62
C ALA A 515 12.45 -0.13 23.02
N PRO A 516 13.33 0.10 24.01
CA PRO A 516 12.99 0.93 25.15
C PRO A 516 13.67 2.31 25.10
N GLY A 517 12.86 3.36 24.91
CA GLY A 517 12.94 4.58 25.72
C GLY A 517 14.15 5.51 25.58
N GLY A 518 14.82 5.56 24.44
CA GLY A 518 15.85 6.58 24.21
C GLY A 518 15.79 7.07 22.78
N LEU A 519 15.47 8.35 22.58
CA LEU A 519 15.67 9.06 21.33
C LEU A 519 17.09 8.71 20.83
N ALA A 520 17.18 7.84 19.82
CA ALA A 520 18.38 7.81 19.00
C ALA A 520 18.42 9.19 18.35
N GLN A 521 19.28 10.06 18.88
CA GLN A 521 19.53 11.34 18.25
C GLN A 521 19.81 11.08 16.77
N PRO A 522 19.23 11.86 15.85
CA PRO A 522 19.52 11.71 14.43
C PRO A 522 21.03 11.72 14.28
N GLN A 523 21.58 10.59 13.87
CA GLN A 523 22.99 10.49 13.58
C GLN A 523 23.22 11.48 12.42
N PRO A 524 24.01 12.55 12.61
CA PRO A 524 24.15 13.56 11.60
C PRO A 524 24.63 12.88 10.32
N ALA A 525 23.94 13.14 9.22
CA ALA A 525 24.37 12.74 7.90
C ALA A 525 25.87 13.05 7.79
N ALA A 526 26.66 12.07 7.35
CA ALA A 526 28.08 12.27 7.10
C ALA A 526 28.25 13.57 6.33
N ALA A 527 28.91 14.55 6.95
CA ALA A 527 29.06 15.87 6.37
C ALA A 527 29.69 15.73 4.99
N LEU A 528 28.98 16.19 3.97
CA LEU A 528 29.54 16.31 2.63
C LEU A 528 30.81 17.15 2.71
N PRO A 529 31.92 16.75 2.06
CA PRO A 529 33.15 17.53 2.09
C PRO A 529 32.88 18.90 1.45
N THR A 530 33.00 19.95 2.24
CA THR A 530 33.05 21.33 1.74
C THR A 530 34.34 21.52 0.95
N PHE A 531 34.23 21.71 -0.36
CA PHE A 531 35.33 22.16 -1.19
C PHE A 531 35.66 23.61 -0.84
N LYS A 532 36.89 23.86 -0.39
CA LYS A 532 37.43 25.22 -0.33
C LYS A 532 37.78 25.63 -1.76
N LEU A 533 37.08 26.63 -2.30
CA LEU A 533 37.59 27.40 -3.43
C LEU A 533 38.74 28.24 -2.92
N GLY A 534 39.96 27.94 -3.40
CA GLY A 534 41.12 28.81 -3.24
C GLY A 534 40.94 30.08 -4.08
N GLU A 535 41.52 31.17 -3.60
CA GLU A 535 41.54 32.51 -4.23
C GLU A 535 42.04 32.51 -5.67
#